data_AF-A0A929IEK9-F1
#
_entry.id   AF-A0A929IEK9-F1
#
_cell.length_a   1.000
_cell.length_b   1.000
_cell.length_c   1.000
_cell.angle_alpha   90.00
_cell.angle_beta   90.00
_cell.angle_gamma   90.00
#
_symmetry.space_group_name_H-M   'P 1'
#
loop_
_entity.id
_entity.type
_entity.pdbx_description
1 polymer ?
#
loop_
_entity_poly.entity_id
_entity_poly.type
_entity_poly.pdbx_seq_one_letter_code
_entity_poly.pdbx_strand_id
1 'polypeptide(L)'
;MQAASSQFCLGPEDVLEISVWKNEALTRQVVVRPDGKVSFPLIGDVQAQGRTVEELCQATEDKIKAFVPDAPVSVMVVLVGSPKVYVVGKVAKPGVYIMGKPLRVMQALAMAGGITPFSEDDDILIIRDV
;
A
#
# COMPACT_ATOMS: atom_id res chain seq x y z
N MET A 1 12.87 22.34 8.35
CA MET A 1 13.08 20.97 7.84
C MET A 1 11.89 20.64 6.94
N GLN A 2 12.06 20.77 5.62
CA GLN A 2 10.96 20.51 4.67
C GLN A 2 10.57 19.03 4.76
N ALA A 3 9.29 18.77 5.00
CA ALA A 3 8.74 17.44 4.87
C ALA A 3 8.77 17.09 3.38
N ALA A 4 9.62 16.14 2.98
CA ALA A 4 9.47 15.50 1.69
C ALA A 4 8.05 14.93 1.64
N SER A 5 7.22 15.43 0.73
CA SER A 5 5.89 14.90 0.47
C SER A 5 6.06 13.52 -0.16
N SER A 6 6.23 12.49 0.68
CA SER A 6 6.24 11.10 0.24
C SER A 6 4.83 10.79 -0.28
N GLN A 7 4.68 10.84 -1.61
CA GLN A 7 3.46 10.45 -2.26
C GLN A 7 3.20 8.97 -1.96
N PHE A 8 1.96 8.63 -1.62
CA PHE A 8 1.58 7.26 -1.34
C PHE A 8 1.70 6.43 -2.62
N CYS A 9 2.57 5.42 -2.59
CA CYS A 9 2.72 4.43 -3.63
C CYS A 9 2.06 3.14 -3.18
N LEU A 10 1.43 2.47 -4.13
CA LEU A 10 0.82 1.16 -3.94
C LEU A 10 1.89 0.11 -3.67
N GLY A 11 1.54 -0.86 -2.83
CA GLY A 11 2.40 -2.00 -2.53
C GLY A 11 1.60 -3.29 -2.36
N PRO A 12 2.29 -4.43 -2.21
CA PRO A 12 1.66 -5.73 -2.02
C PRO A 12 0.67 -5.71 -0.85
N GLU A 13 -0.40 -6.49 -0.98
CA GLU A 13 -1.51 -6.60 -0.01
C GLU A 13 -2.43 -5.38 0.09
N ASP A 14 -2.19 -4.31 -0.67
CA ASP A 14 -3.20 -3.26 -0.83
C ASP A 14 -4.45 -3.81 -1.55
N VAL A 15 -5.63 -3.38 -1.10
CA VAL A 15 -6.90 -3.70 -1.74
C VAL A 15 -7.40 -2.47 -2.45
N LEU A 16 -7.64 -2.60 -3.75
CA LEU A 16 -8.09 -1.53 -4.63
C LEU A 16 -9.46 -1.88 -5.18
N GLU A 17 -10.32 -0.88 -5.30
CA GLU A 17 -11.52 -0.97 -6.12
C GLU A 17 -11.25 -0.28 -7.44
N ILE A 18 -11.37 -1.03 -8.53
CA ILE A 18 -11.26 -0.51 -9.89
C ILE A 18 -12.66 -0.55 -10.48
N SER A 19 -13.13 0.60 -10.94
CA SER A 19 -14.42 0.77 -11.59
C SER A 19 -14.24 1.37 -12.98
N VAL A 20 -15.10 0.95 -13.90
CA VAL A 20 -15.11 1.44 -15.28
C VAL A 20 -16.48 2.07 -15.53
N TRP A 21 -16.50 3.32 -16.01
CA TRP A 21 -17.74 4.06 -16.20
C TRP A 21 -18.73 3.30 -17.08
N LYS A 22 -20.00 3.24 -16.64
CA LYS A 22 -21.10 2.51 -17.30
C LYS A 22 -20.82 1.02 -17.54
N ASN A 23 -19.87 0.42 -16.84
CA ASN A 23 -19.56 -1.00 -16.98
C ASN A 23 -19.39 -1.68 -15.60
N GLU A 24 -20.52 -2.00 -14.98
CA GLU A 24 -20.57 -2.67 -13.67
C GLU A 24 -19.91 -4.04 -13.68
N ALA A 25 -19.92 -4.74 -14.83
CA ALA A 25 -19.26 -6.04 -14.97
C ALA A 25 -17.72 -5.96 -14.84
N LEU A 26 -17.16 -4.76 -15.02
CA LEU A 26 -15.73 -4.51 -14.83
C LEU A 26 -15.41 -3.91 -13.46
N THR A 27 -16.40 -3.44 -12.71
CA THR A 27 -16.21 -2.92 -11.35
C THR A 27 -15.94 -4.06 -10.37
N ARG A 28 -14.79 -4.02 -9.69
CA ARG A 28 -14.44 -5.03 -8.68
C ARG A 28 -13.39 -4.53 -7.69
N GLN A 29 -13.27 -5.27 -6.60
CA GLN A 29 -12.12 -5.19 -5.73
C GLN A 29 -11.02 -6.19 -6.14
N VAL A 30 -9.78 -5.71 -6.14
CA VAL A 30 -8.58 -6.44 -6.50
C VAL A 30 -7.51 -6.24 -5.44
N VAL A 31 -6.66 -7.24 -5.27
CA VAL A 31 -5.50 -7.20 -4.37
C VAL A 31 -4.24 -6.99 -5.20
N VAL A 32 -3.33 -6.14 -4.70
CA VAL A 32 -1.96 -6.09 -5.21
C VAL A 32 -1.24 -7.36 -4.75
N ARG A 33 -0.92 -8.21 -5.72
CA ARG A 33 -0.26 -9.50 -5.50
C ARG A 33 1.19 -9.32 -4.98
N PRO A 34 1.81 -10.37 -4.44
CA PRO A 34 3.22 -10.32 -4.01
C PRO A 34 4.23 -9.97 -5.12
N ASP A 35 3.89 -10.21 -6.39
CA ASP A 35 4.72 -9.79 -7.54
C ASP A 35 4.52 -8.33 -7.94
N GLY A 36 3.75 -7.57 -7.16
CA GLY A 36 3.50 -6.14 -7.35
C GLY A 36 2.45 -5.81 -8.43
N LYS A 37 1.71 -6.81 -8.91
CA LYS A 37 0.71 -6.63 -9.97
C LYS A 37 -0.71 -6.79 -9.48
N VAL A 38 -1.64 -6.25 -10.25
CA VAL A 38 -3.08 -6.40 -10.10
C VAL A 38 -3.61 -7.10 -11.34
N SER A 39 -4.47 -8.11 -11.16
CA SER A 39 -5.14 -8.78 -12.27
C SER A 39 -6.51 -8.15 -12.54
N PHE A 40 -6.73 -7.72 -13.78
CA PHE A 40 -7.97 -7.10 -14.24
C PHE A 40 -8.40 -7.66 -15.60
N PRO A 41 -9.69 -7.92 -15.87
CA PRO A 41 -10.14 -8.55 -17.10
C PRO A 41 -9.89 -7.71 -18.32
N LEU A 42 -9.86 -8.41 -19.44
CA LEU A 42 -9.52 -7.90 -20.77
C LEU A 42 -8.05 -7.51 -20.90
N ILE A 43 -7.46 -6.91 -19.86
CA ILE A 43 -6.09 -6.36 -19.88
C ILE A 43 -5.05 -7.20 -19.13
N GLY A 44 -5.50 -8.23 -18.41
CA GLY A 44 -4.64 -9.13 -17.64
C GLY A 44 -3.95 -8.42 -16.48
N ASP A 45 -2.64 -8.61 -16.35
CA ASP A 45 -1.87 -8.05 -15.25
C ASP A 45 -1.41 -6.60 -15.52
N VAL A 46 -1.59 -5.75 -14.52
CA VAL A 46 -1.16 -4.34 -14.51
C VAL A 46 -0.20 -4.14 -13.35
N GLN A 47 0.95 -3.51 -13.61
CA GLN A 47 1.92 -3.17 -12.58
C GLN A 47 1.32 -2.11 -11.64
N ALA A 48 1.23 -2.42 -10.35
CA ALA A 48 0.70 -1.52 -9.33
C ALA A 48 1.79 -1.07 -8.35
N GLN A 49 2.70 -1.97 -7.95
CA GLN A 49 3.73 -1.65 -6.97
C GLN A 49 4.60 -0.49 -7.41
N GLY A 50 4.84 0.44 -6.49
CA GLY A 50 5.64 1.65 -6.71
C GLY A 50 4.90 2.75 -7.46
N ARG A 51 3.70 2.48 -7.97
CA ARG A 51 2.88 3.49 -8.67
C ARG A 51 1.94 4.20 -7.72
N THR A 52 1.58 5.42 -8.08
CA THR A 52 0.47 6.12 -7.44
C THR A 52 -0.87 5.57 -7.95
N VAL A 53 -1.95 5.92 -7.25
CA VAL A 53 -3.32 5.60 -7.68
C VAL A 53 -3.62 6.22 -9.05
N GLU A 54 -3.15 7.45 -9.29
CA GLU A 54 -3.32 8.17 -10.56
C GLU A 54 -2.58 7.47 -11.71
N GLU A 55 -1.35 7.04 -11.48
CA GLU A 55 -0.54 6.31 -12.47
C GLU A 55 -1.13 4.94 -12.80
N LEU A 56 -1.66 4.23 -11.80
CA LEU A 56 -2.34 2.97 -12.02
C LEU A 56 -3.65 3.17 -12.79
N CYS A 57 -4.39 4.24 -12.48
CA CYS A 57 -5.61 4.61 -13.18
C CYS A 57 -5.33 4.83 -14.67
N GLN A 58 -4.38 5.71 -14.99
CA GLN A 58 -3.99 6.00 -16.37
C GLN A 58 -3.56 4.75 -17.13
N ALA A 59 -2.71 3.91 -16.52
CA ALA A 59 -2.23 2.69 -17.15
C ALA A 59 -3.34 1.65 -17.38
N THR A 60 -4.35 1.62 -16.52
CA THR A 60 -5.52 0.75 -16.66
C THR A 60 -6.43 1.28 -17.78
N GLU A 61 -6.65 2.59 -17.82
CA GLU A 61 -7.44 3.27 -18.85
C GLU A 61 -6.84 3.07 -20.24
N ASP A 62 -5.52 3.24 -20.38
CA ASP A 62 -4.84 3.12 -21.68
C ASP A 62 -4.90 1.70 -22.23
N LYS A 63 -4.80 0.68 -21.37
CA LYS A 63 -4.93 -0.72 -21.79
C LYS A 63 -6.36 -1.10 -22.13
N ILE A 64 -7.35 -0.57 -21.40
CA ILE A 64 -8.74 -1.02 -21.55
C ILE A 64 -9.44 -0.38 -22.75
N LYS A 65 -8.98 0.80 -23.20
CA LYS A 65 -9.49 1.47 -24.42
C LYS A 65 -9.48 0.59 -25.66
N ALA A 66 -8.57 -0.40 -25.74
CA ALA A 66 -8.52 -1.35 -26.85
C ALA A 66 -9.74 -2.29 -26.90
N PHE A 67 -10.45 -2.46 -25.78
CA PHE A 67 -11.60 -3.36 -25.65
C PHE A 67 -12.91 -2.61 -25.38
N VAL A 68 -12.83 -1.47 -24.67
CA VAL A 68 -13.98 -0.63 -24.34
C VAL A 68 -13.63 0.82 -24.71
N PRO A 69 -14.08 1.30 -25.88
CA PRO A 69 -13.90 2.69 -26.29
C PRO A 69 -14.57 3.65 -25.29
N ASP A 70 -13.94 4.80 -25.04
CA ASP A 70 -14.44 5.83 -24.11
C ASP A 70 -14.79 5.29 -22.71
N ALA A 71 -13.84 4.55 -22.11
CA ALA A 71 -13.99 3.94 -20.80
C ALA A 71 -13.15 4.66 -19.71
N PRO A 72 -13.65 5.76 -19.11
CA PRO A 72 -13.06 6.34 -17.91
C PRO A 72 -12.93 5.29 -16.81
N VAL A 73 -11.73 5.16 -16.26
CA VAL A 73 -11.42 4.28 -15.15
C VAL A 73 -11.33 5.11 -13.88
N SER A 74 -11.78 4.54 -12.76
CA SER A 74 -11.54 5.09 -11.43
C SER A 74 -10.94 4.01 -10.54
N VAL A 75 -9.88 4.36 -9.83
CA VAL A 75 -9.18 3.49 -8.89
C VAL A 75 -9.28 4.10 -7.51
N MET A 76 -9.73 3.32 -6.53
CA MET A 76 -9.86 3.73 -5.13
C MET A 76 -9.13 2.72 -4.23
N VAL A 77 -8.43 3.20 -3.22
CA VAL A 77 -7.82 2.33 -2.20
C VAL A 77 -8.88 2.00 -1.16
N VAL A 78 -9.26 0.72 -1.07
CA VAL A 78 -10.23 0.20 -0.08
C VAL A 78 -9.52 -0.13 1.23
N LEU A 79 -8.36 -0.77 1.14
CA LEU A 79 -7.55 -1.14 2.30
C LEU A 79 -6.09 -0.88 1.99
N VAL A 80 -5.43 -0.14 2.88
CA VAL A 80 -3.98 0.04 2.86
C VAL A 80 -3.37 -1.16 3.59
N GLY A 81 -2.82 -2.10 2.82
CA GLY A 81 -2.05 -3.23 3.33
C GLY A 81 -0.58 -2.86 3.52
N SER A 82 -0.09 -1.84 2.83
CA SER A 82 1.33 -1.49 2.77
C SER A 82 1.59 0.01 2.94
N PRO A 83 2.78 0.41 3.41
CA PRO A 83 3.86 -0.41 3.97
C PRO A 83 3.62 -0.78 5.45
N LYS A 84 4.27 -1.84 5.96
CA LYS A 84 4.15 -2.29 7.37
C LYS A 84 5.50 -2.24 8.09
N VAL A 85 5.48 -2.01 9.40
CA VAL A 85 6.64 -2.20 10.31
C VAL A 85 6.35 -3.36 11.23
N TYR A 86 7.39 -4.17 11.46
CA TYR A 86 7.38 -5.21 12.47
C TYR A 86 8.07 -4.67 13.72
N VAL A 87 7.36 -4.62 14.84
CA VAL A 87 7.93 -4.26 16.15
C VAL A 87 7.96 -5.51 17.00
N VAL A 88 9.15 -5.94 17.38
CA VAL A 88 9.41 -7.19 18.12
C VAL A 88 10.34 -6.93 19.30
N GLY A 89 10.41 -7.88 20.24
CA GLY A 89 11.27 -7.77 21.42
C GLY A 89 10.53 -7.23 22.65
N LYS A 90 11.25 -6.48 23.50
CA LYS A 90 10.80 -6.01 24.82
C LYS A 90 9.90 -4.76 24.75
N VAL A 91 8.84 -4.82 23.94
CA VAL A 91 7.79 -3.80 23.85
C VAL A 91 6.49 -4.31 24.47
N ALA A 92 5.61 -3.39 24.89
CA ALA A 92 4.35 -3.78 25.55
C ALA A 92 3.42 -4.60 24.63
N LYS A 93 3.39 -4.27 23.34
CA LYS A 93 2.59 -4.96 22.31
C LYS A 93 3.47 -5.23 21.08
N PRO A 94 4.15 -6.38 21.01
CA PRO A 94 4.84 -6.77 19.78
C PRO A 94 3.82 -7.12 18.70
N GLY A 95 4.12 -6.77 17.45
CA GLY A 95 3.19 -7.00 16.34
C GLY A 95 3.53 -6.25 15.07
N VAL A 96 2.62 -6.35 14.10
CA VAL A 96 2.72 -5.71 12.79
C VAL A 96 1.87 -4.44 12.79
N TYR A 97 2.47 -3.34 12.34
CA TYR A 97 1.85 -2.02 12.32
C TYR A 97 1.86 -1.45 10.91
N ILE A 98 0.70 -1.02 10.42
CA ILE A 98 0.55 -0.43 9.08
C ILE A 98 0.98 1.04 9.13
N MET A 99 1.83 1.43 8.18
CA MET A 99 2.33 2.79 8.00
C MET A 99 1.48 3.54 6.96
N GLY A 100 0.44 4.24 7.40
CA GLY A 100 -0.31 5.13 6.50
C GLY A 100 0.47 6.39 6.06
N LYS A 101 1.63 6.65 6.64
CA LYS A 101 2.51 7.80 6.39
C LYS A 101 3.93 7.48 6.88
N PRO A 102 4.98 8.27 6.51
CA PRO A 102 6.32 8.08 7.05
C PRO A 102 6.29 8.03 8.58
N LEU A 103 6.62 6.86 9.12
CA LEU A 103 6.57 6.58 10.55
C LEU A 103 7.98 6.71 11.13
N ARG A 104 8.12 7.50 12.19
CA ARG A 104 9.36 7.57 12.98
C ARG A 104 9.43 6.39 13.96
N VAL A 105 10.65 5.99 14.32
CA VAL A 105 10.89 4.91 15.31
C VAL A 105 10.15 5.18 16.62
N MET A 106 10.23 6.42 17.13
CA MET A 106 9.50 6.83 18.34
C MET A 106 7.98 6.66 18.22
N GLN A 107 7.41 6.91 17.04
CA GLN A 107 5.97 6.72 16.80
C GLN A 107 5.61 5.24 16.75
N ALA A 108 6.45 4.42 16.11
CA ALA A 108 6.27 2.96 16.10
C ALA A 108 6.33 2.36 17.51
N LEU A 109 7.29 2.80 18.34
CA LEU A 109 7.38 2.37 19.74
C LEU A 109 6.17 2.83 20.56
N ALA A 110 5.71 4.07 20.36
CA ALA A 110 4.50 4.55 21.02
C ALA A 110 3.25 3.74 20.63
N MET A 111 3.11 3.36 19.35
CA MET A 111 2.03 2.47 18.88
C MET A 111 2.14 1.06 19.46
N ALA A 112 3.36 0.59 19.73
CA ALA A 112 3.64 -0.66 20.43
C ALA A 112 3.45 -0.57 21.96
N GLY A 113 3.01 0.57 22.49
CA GLY A 113 2.78 0.77 23.93
C GLY A 113 4.03 1.06 24.74
N GLY A 114 5.12 1.44 24.08
CA GLY A 114 6.41 1.76 24.71
C GLY A 114 7.28 0.53 24.96
N ILE A 115 8.49 0.79 25.44
CA ILE A 115 9.44 -0.22 25.91
C ILE A 115 9.05 -0.70 27.30
N THR A 116 9.30 -1.98 27.59
CA THR A 116 9.03 -2.53 28.93
C THR A 116 10.07 -2.04 29.95
N PRO A 117 9.76 -1.98 31.26
CA PRO A 117 10.70 -1.52 32.28
C PRO A 117 11.97 -2.38 32.46
N PHE A 118 12.03 -3.55 31.83
CA PHE A 118 13.15 -4.49 31.88
C PHE A 118 13.96 -4.52 30.57
N SER A 119 13.80 -3.49 29.75
CA SER A 119 14.57 -3.29 28.52
C SER A 119 15.92 -2.67 28.85
N GLU A 120 16.97 -3.07 28.15
CA GLU A 120 18.17 -2.23 28.12
C GLU A 120 17.82 -1.09 27.16
N ASP A 121 17.67 0.13 27.68
CA ASP A 121 17.12 1.27 26.93
C ASP A 121 17.99 1.71 25.74
N ASP A 122 19.22 1.17 25.63
CA ASP A 122 20.26 1.60 24.69
C ASP A 122 20.49 0.67 23.48
N ASP A 123 19.75 -0.45 23.32
CA ASP A 123 19.94 -1.37 22.18
C ASP A 123 18.68 -1.54 21.31
N ILE A 124 18.47 -0.61 20.37
CA ILE A 124 17.37 -0.64 19.40
C ILE A 124 17.94 -0.90 18.00
N LEU A 125 17.68 -2.09 17.46
CA LEU A 125 18.07 -2.47 16.10
C LEU A 125 16.97 -2.12 15.08
N ILE A 126 17.34 -1.37 14.04
CA ILE A 126 16.46 -1.08 12.90
C ILE A 126 16.99 -1.82 11.68
N ILE A 127 16.21 -2.78 11.18
CA ILE A 127 16.50 -3.47 9.93
C ILE A 127 15.59 -2.89 8.85
N ARG A 128 16.19 -2.45 7.74
CA ARG A 128 15.50 -1.96 6.55
C ARG A 128 16.09 -2.66 5.34
N ASP A 129 15.28 -3.44 4.65
CA ASP A 129 15.65 -3.93 3.33
C ASP A 129 15.57 -2.76 2.34
N VAL A 130 16.66 -2.58 1.58
CA VAL A 130 16.83 -1.54 0.55
C VAL A 130 16.57 -2.08 -0.84
#